data_AF-A0A6P0RQU4-F1
#
_entry.id   AF-A0A6P0RQU4-F1
#
_cell.length_a   1.000
_cell.length_b   1.000
_cell.length_c   1.000
_cell.angle_alpha   90.00
_cell.angle_beta   90.00
_cell.angle_gamma   90.00
#
_symmetry.space_group_name_H-M   'P 1'
#
loop_
_entity.id
_entity.type
_entity.pdbx_description
1 polymer ?
#
loop_
_entity_poly.entity_id
_entity_poly.type
_entity_poly.pdbx_seq_one_letter_code
_entity_poly.pdbx_strand_id
1 'polypeptide(L)'
;EEHSEHKPNLWLWVGVLLGITLFVAFESELLVDTLEEATEALGLSKLFTGVILLPVIGNAAEHATAVTVAMKNKMDLSVSVAVGSSLQIALFVAPVLVLAGWLMGQPMDLDFNPFELVAVAVAVLIANSISSDGNSNWLEGTLLLAAYAVLGLAFYFHPVIEGLG
;
A
#
# COMPACT_ATOMS: atom_id res chain seq x y z
N GLU A 1 -13.01 14.55 -40.47
CA GLU A 1 -12.14 15.17 -39.44
C GLU A 1 -10.97 14.23 -39.23
N GLU A 2 -9.78 14.62 -39.72
CA GLU A 2 -8.55 13.85 -39.51
C GLU A 2 -8.11 14.02 -38.05
N HIS A 3 -8.18 12.95 -37.27
CA HIS A 3 -7.50 12.88 -35.98
C HIS A 3 -5.99 12.93 -36.23
N SER A 4 -5.39 14.11 -36.15
CA SER A 4 -3.94 14.27 -36.11
C SER A 4 -3.41 13.55 -34.87
N GLU A 5 -2.79 12.38 -35.06
CA GLU A 5 -2.06 11.67 -34.00
C GLU A 5 -0.94 12.59 -33.47
N HIS A 6 -1.17 13.21 -32.32
CA HIS A 6 -0.18 13.99 -31.61
C HIS A 6 0.88 13.02 -31.07
N LYS A 7 2.00 12.84 -31.79
CA LYS A 7 3.10 11.98 -31.33
C LYS A 7 3.61 12.53 -30.00
N PRO A 8 3.51 11.78 -28.89
CA PRO A 8 3.98 12.27 -27.60
C PRO A 8 5.49 12.53 -27.68
N ASN A 9 5.94 13.67 -27.15
CA ASN A 9 7.36 13.98 -27.04
C ASN A 9 8.01 13.07 -25.99
N LEU A 10 8.49 11.92 -26.44
CA LEU A 10 8.99 10.84 -25.58
C LEU A 10 10.14 11.32 -24.68
N TRP A 11 11.05 12.16 -25.18
CA TRP A 11 12.16 12.70 -24.40
C TRP A 11 11.69 13.60 -23.26
N LEU A 12 10.66 14.42 -23.51
CA LEU A 12 10.05 15.24 -22.47
C LEU A 12 9.46 14.34 -21.38
N TRP A 13 8.69 13.32 -21.73
CA TRP A 13 8.03 12.45 -20.75
C TRP A 13 9.02 11.57 -19.97
N VAL A 14 10.09 11.08 -20.63
CA VAL A 14 11.19 10.40 -19.94
C VAL A 14 11.90 11.35 -18.98
N GLY A 15 12.15 12.59 -19.38
CA GLY A 15 12.75 13.61 -18.51
C GLY A 15 11.87 13.94 -17.31
N VAL A 16 10.56 14.08 -17.51
CA VAL A 16 9.57 14.30 -16.44
C VAL A 16 9.54 13.10 -15.48
N LEU A 17 9.50 11.87 -16.02
CA LEU A 17 9.48 10.66 -15.21
C LEU A 17 10.74 10.57 -14.32
N LEU A 18 11.93 10.72 -14.90
CA LEU A 18 13.19 10.70 -14.14
C LEU A 18 13.24 11.81 -13.09
N GLY A 19 12.81 13.03 -13.44
CA GLY A 19 12.79 14.15 -12.51
C GLY A 19 11.87 13.91 -11.31
N ILE A 20 10.66 13.39 -11.56
CA ILE A 20 9.71 13.05 -10.49
C ILE A 20 10.24 11.89 -9.65
N THR A 21 10.82 10.85 -10.26
CA THR A 21 11.38 9.72 -9.51
C THR A 21 12.50 10.16 -8.57
N LEU A 22 13.41 11.05 -9.01
CA LEU A 22 14.47 11.59 -8.15
C LEU A 22 13.89 12.44 -7.02
N PHE A 23 12.87 13.25 -7.31
CA PHE A 23 12.21 14.07 -6.30
C PHE A 23 11.50 13.19 -5.24
N VAL A 24 10.79 12.15 -5.67
CA VAL A 24 10.17 11.18 -4.77
C VAL A 24 11.21 10.44 -3.94
N ALA A 25 12.37 10.08 -4.50
CA ALA A 25 13.45 9.45 -3.75
C ALA A 25 13.98 10.36 -2.63
N PHE A 26 14.18 11.65 -2.93
CA PHE A 26 14.59 12.66 -1.94
C PHE A 26 13.53 12.86 -0.84
N GLU A 27 12.26 13.02 -1.21
CA GLU A 27 11.16 13.14 -0.25
C GLU A 27 10.99 11.87 0.59
N SER A 28 11.28 10.68 0.02
CA SER A 28 11.21 9.41 0.76
C SER A 28 12.28 9.32 1.85
N GLU A 29 13.48 9.84 1.61
CA GLU A 29 14.54 9.92 2.63
C GLU A 29 14.11 10.81 3.80
N LEU A 30 13.61 12.02 3.49
CA LEU A 30 13.06 12.93 4.50
C LEU A 30 11.86 12.33 5.26
N LEU A 31 10.97 11.63 4.56
CA LEU A 31 9.81 10.99 5.15
C LEU A 31 10.22 9.89 6.14
N VAL A 32 11.17 9.04 5.79
CA VAL A 32 11.60 7.94 6.66
C VAL A 32 12.22 8.49 7.95
N ASP A 33 13.12 9.47 7.85
CA ASP A 33 13.76 10.09 9.02
C ASP A 33 12.74 10.74 9.96
N THR A 34 11.84 11.56 9.39
CA THR A 34 10.81 12.26 10.17
C THR A 34 9.76 11.32 10.75
N LEU A 35 9.43 10.23 10.06
CA LEU A 35 8.48 9.23 10.53
C LEU A 35 9.04 8.45 11.71
N GLU A 36 10.33 8.08 11.69
CA GLU A 36 10.97 7.40 12.83
C GLU A 36 10.97 8.30 14.07
N GLU A 37 11.41 9.55 13.96
CA GLU A 37 11.37 10.52 15.07
C GLU A 37 9.93 10.76 15.61
N ALA A 38 8.96 10.95 14.72
CA ALA A 38 7.59 11.23 15.10
C ALA A 38 6.92 10.03 15.78
N THR A 39 7.17 8.82 15.29
CA THR A 39 6.56 7.60 15.82
C THR A 39 7.16 7.22 17.17
N GLU A 40 8.44 7.45 17.38
CA GLU A 40 9.08 7.33 18.70
C GLU A 40 8.50 8.34 19.70
N ALA A 41 8.35 9.61 19.31
CA ALA A 41 7.78 10.65 20.17
C ALA A 41 6.31 10.38 20.57
N LEU A 42 5.54 9.74 19.69
CA LEU A 42 4.15 9.35 19.92
C LEU A 42 4.01 7.98 20.62
N GLY A 43 5.10 7.24 20.82
CA GLY A 43 5.09 5.90 21.38
C GLY A 43 4.41 4.85 20.48
N LEU A 44 4.43 5.07 19.17
CA LEU A 44 3.86 4.14 18.19
C LEU A 44 4.86 3.03 17.89
N SER A 45 4.39 1.78 17.79
CA SER A 45 5.26 0.66 17.45
C SER A 45 5.73 0.74 15.99
N LYS A 46 6.94 0.24 15.72
CA LYS A 46 7.45 0.09 14.35
C LYS A 46 6.50 -0.75 13.49
N LEU A 47 5.88 -1.78 14.08
CA LEU A 47 4.89 -2.63 13.44
C LEU A 47 3.62 -1.85 13.03
N PHE A 48 3.01 -1.09 13.95
CA PHE A 48 1.83 -0.27 13.62
C PHE A 48 2.15 0.77 12.55
N THR A 49 3.31 1.41 12.67
CA THR A 49 3.78 2.41 11.71
C THR A 49 3.96 1.80 10.32
N GLY A 50 4.66 0.67 10.22
CA GLY A 50 4.95 0.01 8.95
C GLY A 50 3.73 -0.62 8.28
N VAL A 51 2.81 -1.20 9.05
CA VAL A 51 1.64 -1.91 8.50
C VAL A 51 0.44 -0.99 8.25
N ILE A 52 0.25 0.04 9.08
CA ILE A 52 -0.94 0.90 9.02
C ILE A 52 -0.60 2.29 8.46
N LEU A 53 0.32 3.02 9.09
CA LEU A 53 0.55 4.42 8.72
C LEU A 53 1.23 4.58 7.36
N LEU A 54 2.33 3.86 7.15
CA LEU A 54 3.15 4.01 5.95
C LEU A 54 2.37 3.68 4.66
N PRO A 55 1.58 2.58 4.56
CA PRO A 55 0.81 2.29 3.35
C PRO A 55 -0.34 3.26 3.11
N VAL A 56 -0.97 3.80 4.17
CA VAL A 56 -2.04 4.80 4.03
C VAL A 56 -1.51 6.08 3.38
N ILE A 57 -0.33 6.53 3.81
CA ILE A 57 0.31 7.74 3.27
C ILE A 57 0.86 7.44 1.87
N GLY A 58 1.60 6.35 1.70
CA GLY A 58 2.24 5.98 0.44
C GLY A 58 1.25 5.73 -0.70
N ASN A 59 0.08 5.16 -0.40
CA ASN A 59 -0.92 4.81 -1.40
C ASN A 59 -2.09 5.81 -1.44
N ALA A 60 -2.01 6.96 -0.76
CA ALA A 60 -3.11 7.92 -0.66
C ALA A 60 -3.59 8.41 -2.04
N ALA A 61 -2.66 8.67 -2.96
CA ALA A 61 -2.99 9.11 -4.33
C ALA A 61 -3.72 8.02 -5.14
N GLU A 62 -3.32 6.76 -4.98
CA GLU A 62 -3.98 5.62 -5.61
C GLU A 62 -5.39 5.42 -5.03
N HIS A 63 -5.53 5.50 -3.71
CA HIS A 63 -6.84 5.43 -3.03
C HIS A 63 -7.77 6.55 -3.50
N ALA A 64 -7.29 7.79 -3.56
CA ALA A 64 -8.08 8.92 -4.06
C ALA A 64 -8.55 8.69 -5.51
N THR A 65 -7.67 8.12 -6.34
CA THR A 65 -8.00 7.76 -7.73
C THR A 65 -9.05 6.65 -7.79
N ALA A 66 -8.88 5.58 -7.03
CA ALA A 66 -9.83 4.46 -6.96
C ALA A 66 -11.21 4.94 -6.51
N VAL A 67 -11.29 5.73 -5.43
CA VAL A 67 -12.55 6.30 -4.93
C VAL A 67 -13.19 7.22 -5.98
N THR A 68 -12.42 8.08 -6.63
CA THR A 68 -12.93 8.98 -7.68
C THR A 68 -13.49 8.20 -8.87
N VAL A 69 -12.84 7.10 -9.25
CA VAL A 69 -13.29 6.20 -10.32
C VAL A 69 -14.55 5.44 -9.90
N ALA A 70 -14.61 4.94 -8.67
CA ALA A 70 -15.81 4.31 -8.12
C ALA A 70 -17.01 5.26 -8.11
N MET A 71 -16.83 6.52 -7.70
CA MET A 71 -17.86 7.56 -7.72
C MET A 71 -18.38 7.87 -9.14
N LYS A 72 -17.59 7.58 -10.17
CA LYS A 72 -18.00 7.67 -11.59
C LYS A 72 -18.70 6.41 -12.09
N ASN A 73 -19.17 5.56 -11.17
CA ASN A 73 -19.86 4.30 -11.43
C ASN A 73 -19.00 3.30 -12.25
N LYS A 74 -17.68 3.33 -12.05
CA LYS A 74 -16.73 2.41 -12.68
C LYS A 74 -16.11 1.48 -11.63
N MET A 75 -16.95 0.70 -10.95
CA MET A 75 -16.51 -0.14 -9.84
C MET A 75 -15.48 -1.20 -10.27
N ASP A 76 -15.65 -1.83 -11.44
CA ASP A 76 -14.70 -2.80 -11.97
C ASP A 76 -13.28 -2.22 -12.10
N LEU A 77 -13.17 -0.97 -12.57
CA LEU A 77 -11.90 -0.28 -12.69
C LEU A 77 -11.31 0.02 -11.30
N SER A 78 -12.15 0.48 -10.35
CA SER A 78 -11.72 0.72 -8.97
C SER A 78 -11.18 -0.54 -8.30
N VAL A 79 -11.90 -1.67 -8.41
CA VAL A 79 -11.48 -2.97 -7.88
C VAL A 79 -10.22 -3.45 -8.57
N SER A 80 -10.10 -3.29 -9.90
CA SER A 80 -8.88 -3.68 -10.62
C SER A 80 -7.65 -2.88 -10.21
N VAL A 81 -7.80 -1.60 -9.86
CA VAL A 81 -6.71 -0.77 -9.33
C VAL A 81 -6.27 -1.29 -7.96
N ALA A 82 -7.22 -1.53 -7.05
CA ALA A 82 -6.93 -2.01 -5.70
C ALA A 82 -6.30 -3.43 -5.69
N VAL A 83 -6.91 -4.38 -6.40
CA VAL A 83 -6.42 -5.76 -6.49
C VAL A 83 -5.10 -5.82 -7.27
N GLY A 84 -4.97 -5.03 -8.34
CA GLY A 84 -3.74 -4.94 -9.14
C GLY A 84 -2.56 -4.42 -8.33
N SER A 85 -2.75 -3.33 -7.57
CA SER A 85 -1.71 -2.78 -6.67
C SER A 85 -1.32 -3.80 -5.59
N SER A 86 -2.30 -4.49 -4.99
CA SER A 86 -2.06 -5.54 -3.98
C SER A 86 -1.25 -6.72 -4.53
N LEU A 87 -1.61 -7.22 -5.72
CA LEU A 87 -0.89 -8.30 -6.39
C LEU A 87 0.52 -7.86 -6.82
N GLN A 88 0.69 -6.62 -7.28
CA GLN A 88 2.01 -6.07 -7.62
C GLN A 88 2.91 -6.02 -6.39
N ILE A 89 2.40 -5.58 -5.24
CA ILE A 89 3.18 -5.56 -4.00
C ILE A 89 3.60 -6.98 -3.61
N ALA A 90 2.65 -7.92 -3.59
CA ALA A 90 2.90 -9.29 -3.14
C ALA A 90 3.80 -10.10 -4.09
N LEU A 91 3.60 -9.98 -5.40
CA LEU A 91 4.26 -10.84 -6.40
C LEU A 91 5.51 -10.21 -7.03
N PHE A 92 5.69 -8.90 -6.91
CA PHE A 92 6.83 -8.20 -7.50
C PHE A 92 7.62 -7.39 -6.49
N VAL A 93 6.99 -6.44 -5.78
CA VAL A 93 7.73 -5.52 -4.90
C VAL A 93 8.42 -6.26 -3.76
N ALA A 94 7.70 -7.08 -2.99
CA ALA A 94 8.29 -7.81 -1.86
C ALA A 94 9.43 -8.76 -2.30
N PRO A 95 9.28 -9.61 -3.33
CA PRO A 95 10.38 -10.43 -3.82
C PRO A 95 11.59 -9.62 -4.31
N VAL A 96 11.36 -8.52 -5.03
CA VAL A 96 12.45 -7.65 -5.51
C VAL A 96 13.20 -7.00 -4.35
N LEU A 97 12.49 -6.57 -3.30
CA LEU A 97 13.11 -5.99 -2.11
C LEU A 97 13.95 -7.00 -1.34
N VAL A 98 13.50 -8.26 -1.20
CA VAL A 98 14.31 -9.35 -0.62
C VAL A 98 15.59 -9.58 -1.41
N LEU A 99 15.50 -9.63 -2.74
CA LEU A 99 16.68 -9.78 -3.61
C LEU A 99 17.61 -8.56 -3.54
N ALA A 100 17.06 -7.35 -3.46
CA ALA A 100 17.84 -6.12 -3.30
C ALA A 100 18.56 -6.10 -1.93
N GLY A 101 17.87 -6.48 -0.86
CA GLY A 101 18.44 -6.63 0.48
C GLY A 101 19.61 -7.62 0.47
N TRP A 102 19.44 -8.77 -0.17
CA TRP A 102 20.52 -9.75 -0.35
C TRP A 102 21.74 -9.19 -1.09
N LEU A 103 21.53 -8.43 -2.17
CA LEU A 103 22.61 -7.77 -2.91
C LEU A 103 23.32 -6.66 -2.11
N MET A 104 22.59 -5.98 -1.23
CA MET A 104 23.10 -4.91 -0.37
C MET A 104 23.65 -5.42 0.98
N GLY A 105 23.56 -6.72 1.25
CA GLY A 105 23.97 -7.31 2.54
C GLY A 105 23.05 -6.95 3.72
N GLN A 106 21.81 -6.54 3.45
CA GLN A 106 20.80 -6.22 4.45
C GLN A 106 19.88 -7.45 4.69
N PRO A 107 19.60 -7.82 5.96
CA PRO A 107 18.76 -8.96 6.28
C PRO A 107 17.28 -8.61 6.03
N MET A 108 16.83 -8.78 4.79
CA MET A 108 15.42 -8.67 4.41
C MET A 108 14.91 -10.02 3.93
N ASP A 109 13.95 -10.59 4.65
CA ASP A 109 13.31 -11.86 4.35
C ASP A 109 11.78 -11.73 4.31
N LEU A 110 11.09 -12.86 4.15
CA LEU A 110 9.63 -12.96 4.19
C LEU A 110 9.19 -13.65 5.50
N ASP A 111 9.94 -13.46 6.59
CA ASP A 111 9.61 -14.00 7.91
C ASP A 111 8.69 -13.03 8.68
N PHE A 112 7.40 -13.09 8.34
CA PHE A 112 6.39 -12.28 8.99
C PHE A 112 5.94 -12.89 10.32
N ASN A 113 5.63 -12.06 11.31
CA ASN A 113 5.06 -12.51 12.58
C ASN A 113 3.75 -13.30 12.31
N PRO A 114 3.46 -14.39 13.04
CA PRO A 114 2.18 -15.10 12.94
C PRO A 114 0.94 -14.19 13.02
N PHE A 115 1.01 -13.10 13.79
CA PHE A 115 -0.05 -12.10 13.86
C PHE A 115 -0.28 -11.39 12.51
N GLU A 116 0.79 -10.99 11.82
CA GLU A 116 0.74 -10.34 10.51
C GLU A 116 0.19 -11.30 9.44
N LEU A 117 0.67 -12.55 9.45
CA LEU A 117 0.19 -13.59 8.53
C LEU A 117 -1.31 -13.83 8.67
N VAL A 118 -1.79 -13.94 9.93
CA VAL A 118 -3.23 -14.10 10.20
C VAL A 118 -4.00 -12.85 9.77
N ALA A 119 -3.49 -11.64 10.04
CA ALA A 119 -4.15 -10.40 9.65
C ALA A 119 -4.31 -10.29 8.12
N VAL A 120 -3.26 -10.60 7.36
CA VAL A 120 -3.31 -10.61 5.88
C VAL A 120 -4.27 -11.70 5.39
N ALA A 121 -4.22 -12.91 5.96
CA ALA A 121 -5.13 -13.98 5.58
C ALA A 121 -6.61 -13.59 5.82
N VAL A 122 -6.91 -13.01 6.98
CA VAL A 122 -8.26 -12.53 7.30
C VAL A 122 -8.68 -11.39 6.36
N ALA A 123 -7.79 -10.43 6.08
CA ALA A 123 -8.08 -9.34 5.15
C ALA A 123 -8.41 -9.86 3.75
N VAL A 124 -7.62 -10.80 3.22
CA VAL A 124 -7.87 -11.43 1.92
C VAL A 124 -9.18 -12.21 1.92
N LEU A 125 -9.47 -12.98 2.97
CA LEU A 125 -10.72 -13.74 3.08
C LEU A 125 -11.94 -12.83 3.12
N ILE A 126 -11.91 -11.76 3.93
CA ILE A 126 -13.01 -10.80 4.02
C ILE A 126 -13.20 -10.07 2.69
N ALA A 127 -12.12 -9.56 2.09
CA ALA A 127 -12.18 -8.85 0.82
C ALA A 127 -12.72 -9.74 -0.32
N ASN A 128 -12.25 -10.99 -0.39
CA ASN A 128 -12.72 -11.95 -1.38
C ASN A 128 -14.18 -12.36 -1.14
N SER A 129 -14.57 -12.60 0.11
CA SER A 129 -15.95 -12.96 0.45
C SER A 129 -16.93 -11.85 0.09
N ILE A 130 -16.60 -10.60 0.45
CA ILE A 130 -17.47 -9.44 0.18
C ILE A 130 -17.53 -9.12 -1.32
N SER A 131 -16.44 -9.32 -2.07
CA SER A 131 -16.39 -9.01 -3.51
C SER A 131 -16.89 -10.15 -4.41
N SER A 132 -17.28 -11.30 -3.85
CA SER A 132 -17.52 -12.53 -4.62
C SER A 132 -18.82 -12.54 -5.44
N ASP A 133 -19.82 -11.73 -5.06
CA ASP A 133 -21.12 -11.69 -5.72
C ASP A 133 -21.16 -10.74 -6.93
N GLY A 134 -20.04 -10.07 -7.21
CA GLY A 134 -19.86 -9.17 -8.35
C GLY A 134 -20.62 -7.85 -8.25
N ASN A 135 -21.23 -7.55 -7.11
CA ASN A 135 -21.91 -6.29 -6.86
C ASN A 135 -21.22 -5.54 -5.71
N SER A 136 -21.56 -4.27 -5.55
CA SER A 136 -21.04 -3.46 -4.44
C SER A 136 -22.17 -2.62 -3.84
N ASN A 137 -22.25 -2.55 -2.53
CA ASN A 137 -23.14 -1.62 -1.84
C ASN A 137 -22.44 -0.86 -0.70
N TRP A 138 -23.09 0.19 -0.19
CA TRP A 138 -22.51 1.04 0.86
C TRP A 138 -22.25 0.28 2.17
N LEU A 139 -23.05 -0.75 2.47
CA LEU A 139 -22.89 -1.55 3.68
C LEU A 139 -21.67 -2.45 3.57
N GLU A 140 -21.44 -3.09 2.42
CA GLU A 140 -20.21 -3.84 2.14
C GLU A 140 -18.96 -2.97 2.25
N GLY A 141 -18.99 -1.76 1.67
CA GLY A 141 -17.91 -0.80 1.83
C GLY A 141 -17.68 -0.41 3.29
N THR A 142 -18.75 -0.22 4.05
CA THR A 142 -18.67 0.08 5.49
C THR A 142 -18.09 -1.09 6.29
N LEU A 143 -18.46 -2.33 5.95
CA LEU A 143 -17.92 -3.54 6.58
C LEU A 143 -16.43 -3.71 6.30
N LEU A 144 -15.97 -3.43 5.08
CA LEU A 144 -14.54 -3.43 4.73
C LEU A 144 -13.76 -2.38 5.53
N LEU A 145 -14.29 -1.16 5.63
CA LEU A 145 -13.69 -0.10 6.45
C LEU A 145 -13.67 -0.46 7.94
N ALA A 146 -14.73 -1.08 8.45
CA ALA A 146 -14.80 -1.55 9.83
C ALA A 146 -13.78 -2.67 10.09
N ALA A 147 -13.65 -3.64 9.18
CA ALA A 147 -12.64 -4.68 9.27
C ALA A 147 -11.23 -4.10 9.29
N TYR A 148 -10.93 -3.14 8.41
CA TYR A 148 -9.65 -2.42 8.41
C TYR A 148 -9.41 -1.67 9.72
N ALA A 149 -10.41 -0.97 10.25
CA ALA A 149 -10.29 -0.25 11.53
C ALA A 149 -10.04 -1.20 12.71
N VAL A 150 -10.72 -2.35 12.76
CA VAL A 150 -10.50 -3.37 13.80
C VAL A 150 -9.08 -3.95 13.71
N LEU A 151 -8.60 -4.27 12.50
CA LEU A 151 -7.22 -4.70 12.31
C LEU A 151 -6.23 -3.61 12.72
N GLY A 152 -6.47 -2.35 12.33
CA GLY A 152 -5.64 -1.20 12.71
C GLY A 152 -5.55 -1.02 14.22
N LEU A 153 -6.67 -1.15 14.95
CA LEU A 153 -6.67 -1.15 16.41
C LEU A 153 -5.93 -2.37 16.99
N ALA A 154 -6.07 -3.54 16.38
CA ALA A 154 -5.36 -4.73 16.81
C ALA A 154 -3.83 -4.57 16.66
N PHE A 155 -3.36 -3.96 15.56
CA PHE A 155 -1.95 -3.61 15.37
C PHE A 155 -1.48 -2.52 16.34
N TYR A 156 -2.34 -1.54 16.63
CA TYR A 156 -2.02 -0.46 17.58
C TYR A 156 -1.80 -0.98 19.00
N PHE A 157 -2.65 -1.91 19.45
CA PHE A 157 -2.55 -2.53 20.77
C PHE A 157 -1.69 -3.80 20.80
N HIS A 158 -1.11 -4.22 19.67
CA HIS A 158 -0.24 -5.38 19.64
C HIS A 158 0.98 -5.10 20.52
N PRO A 159 1.22 -5.91 21.57
CA PRO A 159 2.33 -5.66 22.46
C PRO A 159 3.63 -5.74 21.66
N VAL A 160 4.49 -4.73 21.82
CA VAL A 160 5.87 -4.82 21.39
C VAL A 160 6.52 -5.90 22.26
N ILE A 161 6.56 -7.15 21.79
CA ILE A 161 7.33 -8.19 22.45
C ILE A 161 8.79 -7.86 22.15
N GLU A 162 9.43 -7.07 23.01
CA GLU A 162 10.88 -6.99 23.08
C GLU A 162 11.41 -8.41 23.34
N GLY A 163 12.00 -9.05 22.33
CA GLY A 163 12.67 -10.35 22.51
C GLY A 163 12.41 -11.44 21.47
N LEU A 164 11.68 -11.17 20.38
CA LEU A 164 11.83 -11.97 19.15
C LEU A 164 12.56 -11.09 18.14
N GLY A 165 13.86 -10.95 18.37
CA GLY A 165 14.80 -10.22 17.52
C GLY A 165 15.31 -11.03 16.35
#